data_AF-A0A4Q0AZ49-F1
#
_entry.id   AF-A0A4Q0AZ49-F1
#
_cell.length_a   1.000
_cell.length_b   1.000
_cell.length_c   1.000
_cell.angle_alpha   90.00
_cell.angle_beta   90.00
_cell.angle_gamma   90.00
#
_symmetry.space_group_name_H-M   'P 1'
#
loop_
_entity.id
_entity.type
_entity.pdbx_description
1 polymer ?
#
loop_
_entity_poly.entity_id
_entity_poly.type
_entity_poly.pdbx_seq_one_letter_code
_entity_poly.pdbx_strand_id
1 'polypeptide(L)' 'MYTKRAAQVTSAYQVIHPSWQIYPVQAYKIHCNAAALYGAAFTPVLSQAPQSVFLAEGSSVKIINRQLLRF' A
#
# COMPACT_ATOMS: atom_id res chain seq x y z
N MET A 1 -1.87 -10.47 10.32
CA MET A 1 -0.73 -10.69 9.40
C MET A 1 0.22 -11.70 10.00
N TYR A 2 0.87 -12.52 9.17
CA TYR A 2 1.81 -13.56 9.61
C TYR A 2 3.16 -13.39 8.93
N THR A 3 4.24 -13.67 9.66
CA THR A 3 5.60 -13.65 9.14
C THR A 3 6.35 -14.88 9.64
N LYS A 4 6.81 -15.72 8.70
CA LYS A 4 7.66 -16.88 9.02
C LYS A 4 8.96 -16.40 9.66
N ARG A 5 9.35 -17.01 10.78
CA ARG A 5 10.60 -16.71 11.50
C ARG A 5 11.58 -17.88 11.46
N ALA A 6 11.08 -19.11 11.53
CA ALA A 6 11.87 -20.33 11.42
C ALA A 6 10.99 -21.47 10.85
N ALA A 7 11.53 -22.69 10.75
CA ALA A 7 10.81 -23.84 10.22
C ALA A 7 9.44 -24.08 10.90
N GLN A 8 9.39 -23.93 12.22
CA GLN A 8 8.21 -24.18 13.06
C GLN A 8 7.79 -22.96 13.89
N VAL A 9 8.24 -21.75 13.51
CA VAL A 9 7.94 -20.52 14.26
C VAL A 9 7.40 -19.44 13.34
N THR A 10 6.25 -18.89 13.69
CA THR A 10 5.56 -17.82 12.96
C THR A 10 5.23 -16.67 13.92
N SER A 11 5.56 -15.43 13.53
CA SER A 11 5.03 -14.25 14.23
C SER A 11 3.68 -13.89 13.63
N ALA A 12 2.65 -13.78 14.48
CA ALA A 12 1.34 -13.23 14.15
C ALA A 12 1.21 -11.85 14.80
N TYR A 13 0.59 -10.90 14.09
CA TYR A 13 0.18 -9.63 14.67
C TYR A 13 -1.07 -9.11 13.96
N GLN A 14 -1.88 -8.34 14.67
CA GLN A 14 -3.07 -7.72 14.12
C GLN A 14 -2.76 -6.30 13.66
N VAL A 15 -3.35 -5.92 12.54
CA VAL A 15 -3.26 -4.57 11.98
C VAL A 15 -4.67 -4.01 11.92
N ILE A 16 -4.92 -2.92 12.62
CA ILE A 16 -6.15 -2.14 12.45
C ILE A 16 -5.81 -0.90 11.64
N HIS A 17 -6.54 -0.71 10.54
CA HIS A 17 -6.49 0.50 9.74
C HIS A 17 -7.92 1.04 9.59
N PRO A 18 -8.19 2.28 10.00
CA PRO A 18 -9.43 2.97 9.65
C PRO A 18 -9.53 3.14 8.12
N SER A 19 -10.76 3.23 7.60
CA SER A 19 -10.98 3.61 6.20
C SER A 19 -10.34 4.96 5.89
N TRP A 20 -9.79 5.11 4.69
CA TRP A 20 -9.24 6.38 4.22
C TRP A 20 -10.36 7.37 3.90
N GLN A 21 -10.14 8.65 4.23
CA GLN A 21 -11.03 9.72 3.81
C GLN A 21 -10.73 10.07 2.36
N ILE A 22 -11.76 10.14 1.52
CA ILE A 22 -11.64 10.46 0.09
C ILE A 22 -12.19 11.85 -0.16
N TYR A 23 -11.45 12.65 -0.93
CA TYR A 23 -11.80 14.02 -1.25
C TYR A 23 -12.00 14.24 -2.76
N PRO A 24 -12.86 15.20 -3.16
CA PRO A 24 -12.95 15.63 -4.55
C PRO A 24 -11.62 16.20 -5.06
N VAL A 25 -11.23 15.80 -6.26
CA VAL A 25 -10.02 16.31 -6.92
C VAL A 25 -10.40 17.48 -7.82
N GLN A 26 -9.83 18.66 -7.56
CA GLN A 26 -10.09 19.86 -8.37
C GLN A 26 -9.22 19.91 -9.64
N ALA A 27 -7.97 19.46 -9.54
CA ALA A 27 -7.02 19.36 -10.63
C ALA A 27 -5.93 18.33 -10.29
N TYR A 28 -5.27 17.77 -11.29
CA TYR A 28 -4.15 16.85 -11.11
C TYR A 28 -3.04 17.08 -12.15
N LYS A 29 -1.81 16.72 -11.79
CA LYS A 29 -0.66 16.68 -12.69
C LYS A 29 0.26 15.53 -12.28
N ILE A 30 0.66 14.71 -13.24
CA ILE A 30 1.62 13.63 -13.02
C ILE A 30 2.96 14.07 -13.63
N HIS A 31 3.99 14.18 -12.80
CA HIS A 31 5.33 14.53 -13.24
C HIS A 31 6.35 13.60 -12.57
N CYS A 32 6.52 12.42 -13.17
CA CYS A 32 7.44 11.40 -12.69
C CYS A 32 8.02 10.56 -13.83
N ASN A 33 9.16 9.92 -13.59
CA ASN A 33 9.73 8.94 -14.50
C ASN A 33 9.21 7.54 -14.12
N ALA A 34 8.16 7.08 -14.81
CA ALA A 34 7.53 5.79 -14.53
C ALA A 34 8.52 4.61 -14.66
N ALA A 35 9.44 4.66 -15.63
CA ALA A 35 10.44 3.62 -15.84
C ALA A 35 11.44 3.53 -14.67
N ALA A 36 11.86 4.68 -14.13
CA ALA A 36 12.78 4.71 -12.99
C ALA A 36 12.12 4.22 -11.69
N LEU A 37 10.82 4.47 -11.51
CA LEU A 37 10.10 4.09 -10.30
C LEU A 37 9.59 2.64 -10.32
N TYR A 38 9.10 2.18 -11.46
CA TYR A 38 8.36 0.92 -11.58
C TYR A 38 8.93 -0.02 -12.65
N GLY A 39 9.88 0.43 -13.47
CA GLY A 39 10.44 -0.34 -14.56
C GLY A 39 9.72 -0.16 -15.90
N ALA A 40 10.40 -0.54 -16.99
CA ALA A 40 9.93 -0.32 -18.36
C ALA A 40 8.57 -0.99 -18.64
N ALA A 41 8.29 -2.15 -18.04
CA ALA A 41 7.04 -2.89 -18.23
C ALA A 41 5.79 -2.08 -17.83
N PHE A 42 5.91 -1.16 -16.86
CA PHE A 42 4.79 -0.35 -16.36
C PHE A 42 4.68 1.02 -17.02
N THR A 43 5.68 1.42 -17.81
CA THR A 43 5.70 2.73 -18.46
C THR A 43 4.53 2.96 -19.41
N PRO A 44 4.11 2.00 -20.26
CA PRO A 44 2.99 2.19 -21.18
C PRO A 44 1.68 2.51 -20.46
N VAL A 45 1.41 1.88 -19.31
CA VAL A 45 0.16 2.09 -18.57
C VAL A 45 0.19 3.37 -17.74
N LEU A 46 1.32 3.68 -17.11
CA LEU A 46 1.47 4.84 -16.22
C LEU A 46 1.69 6.17 -16.96
N SER A 47 1.99 6.11 -18.27
CA SER A 47 2.14 7.31 -19.11
C SER A 47 0.82 7.77 -19.77
N GLN A 48 -0.24 6.98 -19.66
CA GLN A 48 -1.55 7.31 -20.23
C GLN A 48 -2.34 8.24 -19.31
N ALA A 49 -3.31 8.96 -19.88
CA ALA A 49 -4.26 9.72 -19.08
C ALA A 49 -5.05 8.78 -18.16
N PRO A 50 -5.10 9.03 -16.84
CA PRO A 50 -5.82 8.19 -15.92
C PRO A 50 -7.33 8.24 -16.19
N GLN A 51 -8.00 7.10 -16.05
CA GLN A 51 -9.47 7.03 -16.16
C GLN A 51 -10.17 7.69 -14.97
N SER A 52 -9.52 7.72 -13.82
CA SER A 52 -10.02 8.36 -12.60
C SER A 52 -8.85 8.80 -11.72
N VAL A 53 -9.10 9.83 -10.91
CA VAL A 53 -8.13 10.34 -9.93
C VAL A 53 -8.87 10.56 -8.62
N PHE A 54 -8.29 10.10 -7.50
CA PHE A 54 -8.83 10.29 -6.16
C PHE A 54 -7.72 10.77 -5.22
N LEU A 55 -8.08 11.66 -4.30
CA LEU A 55 -7.22 12.05 -3.19
C LEU A 55 -7.69 11.28 -1.95
N ALA A 56 -6.85 10.39 -1.45
CA ALA A 56 -7.10 9.66 -0.21
C ALA A 56 -6.17 10.17 0.89
N GLU A 57 -6.74 10.62 2.00
CA GLU A 57 -5.97 10.86 3.21
C GLU A 57 -5.74 9.54 3.94
N GLY A 58 -4.46 9.17 4.05
CA GLY A 58 -4.04 7.95 4.72
C GLY A 58 -4.45 7.95 6.18
N SER A 59 -4.87 6.79 6.69
CA SER A 59 -5.20 6.62 8.09
C SER A 59 -3.99 6.10 8.90
N SER A 60 -3.93 6.48 10.18
CA SER A 60 -2.97 5.91 11.11
C SER A 60 -3.21 4.40 11.25
N VAL A 61 -2.15 3.60 11.08
CA VAL A 61 -2.22 2.17 11.30
C VAL A 61 -1.83 1.85 12.75
N LYS A 62 -2.60 0.97 13.40
CA LYS A 62 -2.25 0.45 14.73
C LYS A 62 -1.90 -1.03 14.63
N ILE A 63 -0.72 -1.38 15.15
CA ILE A 63 -0.31 -2.78 15.33
C ILE A 63 -0.73 -3.21 16.73
N ILE A 64 -1.47 -4.31 16.81
CA ILE A 64 -1.92 -4.88 18.08
C ILE A 64 -1.29 -6.26 18.24
N ASN A 65 -0.72 -6.47 19.42
CA ASN A 65 -0.23 -7.73 19.98
C ASN A 65 0.52 -8.65 18.99
N ARG A 66 1.85 -8.71 19.16
CA ARG A 66 2.68 -9.71 18.51
C ARG A 66 2.62 -11.02 19.28
N GLN A 67 2.17 -12.09 18.64
CA GLN A 67 2.19 -13.46 19.17
C GLN A 67 3.20 -14.32 18.38
N LEU A 68 3.96 -15.16 19.10
CA LEU A 68 4.77 -16.22 18.47
C LEU A 68 3.97 -17.51 18.48
N LEU A 69 3.65 -18.01 17.30
CA LEU A 69 3.03 -19.31 17.08
C LEU A 69 4.14 -20.33 16.85
N ARG A 70 4.07 -21.44 17.59
CA ARG A 70 4.98 -22.59 17.48
C ARG A 70 4.14 -23.81 17.10
N PHE A 71 4.60 -24.59 16.15
CA PHE A 71 3.91 -25.75 15.59
C PHE A 71 4.79 -26.99 15.65
#